data_AF-A0A6A1V0Y5-F1
#
_entry.id   AF-A0A6A1V0Y5-F1
#
_cell.length_a   1.000
_cell.length_b   1.000
_cell.length_c   1.000
_cell.angle_alpha   90.00
_cell.angle_beta   90.00
_cell.angle_gamma   90.00
#
_symmetry.space_group_name_H-M   'P 1'
#
loop_
_entity.id
_entity.type
_entity.pdbx_description
1 polymer ?
#
loop_
_entity_poly.entity_id
_entity_poly.type
_entity_poly.pdbx_seq_one_letter_code
_entity_poly.pdbx_strand_id
1 'polypeptide(L)'
;MSDFKPHDLLLLLLKIVDFSNNDLERDISLLLSTNGSSLCVNSPFIRFLDFSFNHYSGQIPSGLGGCSKLKVFRAGFNFLSGPLPPDIYSATRLAKLELYRNNIGGKLPGNIEVMLVNANCITGSIPGWLSTLPRLFFLQLDDNLLSGEFPKELCALPALWQHPIEIGHLKQLQRLGLSHNNLLGKILEQMSDLINLEVLELSTNQLTGEIPASMVNLHFLRWLSVANDKLHGLIPSGTQLQSFDASHYEGYLGLCGPPLPNQCLNTRGNKGDKDIHDEENRHAVPWLHISVVLGFITGFWGSVVL
;
A
#
# COMPACT_ATOMS: atom_id res chain seq x y z
N MET A 1 7.30 -43.08 -34.18
CA MET A 1 7.90 -41.76 -34.43
C MET A 1 6.83 -40.93 -35.11
N SER A 2 6.11 -40.14 -34.33
CA SER A 2 5.04 -39.25 -34.82
C SER A 2 5.66 -37.97 -35.39
N ASP A 3 5.23 -37.59 -36.59
CA ASP A 3 5.67 -36.40 -37.32
C ASP A 3 5.50 -35.12 -36.49
N PHE A 4 6.60 -34.58 -35.97
CA PHE A 4 6.65 -33.22 -35.43
C PHE A 4 6.59 -32.24 -36.60
N LYS A 5 5.53 -31.43 -36.69
CA LYS A 5 5.42 -30.40 -37.73
C LYS A 5 6.28 -29.19 -37.35
N PRO A 6 6.75 -28.38 -38.33
CA PRO A 6 7.53 -27.17 -38.06
C PRO A 6 6.85 -26.17 -37.10
N HIS A 7 5.51 -26.15 -37.07
CA HIS A 7 4.73 -25.33 -36.12
C HIS A 7 4.86 -25.82 -34.67
N ASP A 8 5.05 -27.12 -34.44
CA ASP A 8 5.26 -27.70 -33.10
C ASP A 8 6.66 -27.35 -32.57
N LEU A 9 7.65 -27.19 -33.46
CA LEU A 9 9.00 -26.70 -33.14
C LEU A 9 9.02 -25.22 -32.73
N LEU A 10 8.11 -24.40 -33.28
CA LEU A 10 7.95 -22.99 -32.91
C LEU A 10 7.39 -22.83 -31.49
N LEU A 11 6.45 -23.69 -31.09
CA LEU A 11 5.89 -23.70 -29.73
C LEU A 11 6.94 -24.03 -28.67
N LEU A 12 7.87 -24.94 -28.96
CA LEU A 12 8.94 -25.36 -28.04
C LEU A 12 9.94 -24.25 -27.69
N LEU A 13 10.01 -23.15 -28.45
CA LEU A 13 10.96 -22.05 -28.27
C LEU A 13 10.31 -20.76 -27.75
N LEU A 14 9.00 -20.77 -27.48
CA LEU A 14 8.30 -19.59 -26.99
C LEU A 14 8.87 -19.12 -25.66
N LYS A 15 9.21 -17.82 -25.61
CA LYS A 15 9.69 -17.12 -24.41
C LYS A 15 8.69 -16.06 -23.95
N ILE A 16 7.94 -15.51 -24.89
CA ILE A 16 7.00 -14.42 -24.69
C ILE A 16 5.72 -14.86 -25.38
N VAL A 17 4.62 -14.83 -24.64
CA VAL A 17 3.27 -14.99 -25.17
C VAL A 17 2.50 -13.75 -24.72
N ASP A 18 1.99 -13.02 -25.70
CA ASP A 18 1.26 -11.77 -25.47
C ASP A 18 -0.01 -11.81 -26.33
N PHE A 19 -1.14 -11.91 -25.65
CA PHE A 19 -2.49 -11.81 -26.19
C PHE A 19 -3.21 -10.57 -25.64
N SER A 20 -2.49 -9.62 -25.04
CA SER A 20 -3.09 -8.47 -24.37
C SER A 20 -3.76 -7.50 -25.34
N ASN A 21 -4.74 -6.74 -24.84
CA ASN A 21 -5.46 -5.70 -25.60
C ASN A 21 -6.17 -6.24 -26.84
N ASN A 22 -6.99 -7.26 -26.66
CA ASN A 22 -7.87 -7.79 -27.71
C ASN A 22 -9.29 -7.96 -27.15
N ASP A 23 -10.25 -8.27 -28.03
CA ASP A 23 -11.64 -8.59 -27.64
C ASP A 23 -11.83 -10.11 -27.49
N LEU A 24 -10.84 -10.83 -26.97
CA LEU A 24 -10.89 -12.30 -26.89
C LEU A 24 -11.81 -12.72 -25.74
N GLU A 25 -12.91 -13.37 -26.10
CA GLU A 25 -13.88 -13.95 -25.17
C GLU A 25 -13.76 -15.47 -25.16
N ARG A 26 -13.01 -16.01 -24.20
CA ARG A 26 -12.81 -17.46 -24.02
C ARG A 26 -12.57 -17.80 -22.56
N ASP A 27 -12.74 -19.07 -22.21
CA ASP A 27 -12.20 -19.58 -20.95
C ASP A 27 -10.67 -19.64 -21.02
N ILE A 28 -9.98 -19.02 -20.05
CA ILE A 28 -8.51 -18.97 -20.02
C ILE A 28 -7.88 -20.36 -19.92
N SER A 29 -8.62 -21.34 -19.38
CA SER A 29 -8.15 -22.71 -19.24
C SER A 29 -7.84 -23.37 -20.58
N LEU A 30 -8.50 -22.95 -21.66
CA LEU A 30 -8.27 -23.46 -23.02
C LEU A 30 -6.94 -22.97 -23.62
N LEU A 31 -6.38 -21.89 -23.09
CA LEU A 31 -5.09 -21.33 -23.52
C LEU A 31 -3.94 -21.82 -22.65
N LEU A 32 -4.19 -21.95 -21.34
CA LEU A 32 -3.19 -22.37 -20.38
C LEU A 32 -3.12 -23.91 -20.24
N SER A 33 -4.15 -24.63 -20.68
CA SER A 33 -4.17 -26.09 -20.78
C SER A 33 -4.73 -26.53 -22.15
N THR A 34 -4.00 -27.40 -22.83
CA THR A 34 -4.44 -28.02 -24.09
C THR A 34 -4.43 -29.53 -23.91
N ASN A 35 -5.58 -30.20 -24.08
CA ASN A 35 -5.74 -31.65 -23.89
C ASN A 35 -5.21 -32.16 -22.52
N GLY A 36 -5.43 -31.39 -21.45
CA GLY A 36 -4.96 -31.71 -20.10
C GLY A 36 -3.45 -31.51 -19.87
N SER A 37 -2.71 -31.06 -20.88
CA SER A 37 -1.30 -30.68 -20.74
C SER A 37 -1.15 -29.18 -20.59
N SER A 38 -0.42 -28.75 -19.57
CA SER A 38 -0.12 -27.33 -19.35
C SER A 38 0.68 -26.75 -20.52
N LEU A 39 0.42 -25.49 -20.87
CA LEU A 39 1.26 -24.69 -21.77
C LEU A 39 2.75 -24.79 -21.42
N CYS A 40 3.06 -24.87 -20.13
CA CYS A 40 4.43 -24.94 -19.62
C CYS A 40 5.16 -26.26 -19.93
N VAL A 41 4.43 -27.35 -20.22
CA VAL A 41 5.01 -28.63 -20.66
C VAL A 41 5.50 -28.51 -22.10
N ASN A 42 4.69 -27.89 -22.95
CA ASN A 42 4.99 -27.74 -24.38
C ASN A 42 5.96 -26.58 -24.66
N SER A 43 6.00 -25.57 -23.77
CA SER A 43 6.83 -24.38 -23.92
C SER A 43 7.59 -24.07 -22.62
N PRO A 44 8.60 -24.88 -22.25
CA PRO A 44 9.27 -24.77 -20.94
C PRO A 44 10.13 -23.51 -20.78
N PHE A 45 10.37 -22.76 -21.86
CA PHE A 45 11.20 -21.56 -21.87
C PHE A 45 10.41 -20.26 -21.70
N ILE A 46 9.09 -20.31 -21.52
CA ILE A 46 8.25 -19.14 -21.31
C ILE A 46 8.75 -18.34 -20.11
N ARG A 47 8.89 -17.03 -20.33
CA ARG A 47 9.32 -16.03 -19.35
C ARG A 47 8.26 -14.98 -19.10
N PHE A 48 7.41 -14.73 -20.09
CA PHE A 48 6.41 -13.68 -20.08
C PHE A 48 5.11 -14.21 -20.67
N LEU A 49 4.03 -14.06 -19.90
CA LEU A 49 2.67 -14.35 -20.28
C LEU A 49 1.83 -13.10 -20.02
N ASP A 50 1.18 -12.57 -21.06
CA ASP A 50 0.25 -11.46 -20.93
C ASP A 50 -1.07 -11.77 -21.65
N PHE A 51 -2.14 -11.78 -20.86
CA PHE A 51 -3.52 -12.00 -21.29
C PHE A 51 -4.40 -10.81 -20.90
N SER A 52 -3.80 -9.67 -20.53
CA SER A 52 -4.52 -8.54 -19.94
C SER A 52 -5.43 -7.84 -20.94
N PHE A 53 -6.44 -7.09 -20.47
CA PHE A 53 -7.34 -6.31 -21.32
C PHE A 53 -8.03 -7.18 -22.39
N ASN A 54 -8.80 -8.15 -21.92
CA ASN A 54 -9.60 -9.06 -22.75
C ASN A 54 -10.93 -9.38 -22.02
N HIS A 55 -11.68 -10.35 -22.53
CA HIS A 55 -12.90 -10.87 -21.92
C HIS A 55 -12.72 -12.32 -21.45
N TYR A 56 -11.50 -12.69 -21.00
CA TYR A 56 -11.26 -14.04 -20.51
C TYR A 56 -12.04 -14.32 -19.23
N SER A 57 -12.65 -15.50 -19.17
CA SER A 57 -13.43 -15.96 -18.01
C SER A 57 -12.92 -17.32 -17.51
N GLY A 58 -13.57 -17.86 -16.48
CA GLY A 58 -13.18 -19.13 -15.86
C GLY A 58 -12.09 -18.97 -14.80
N GLN A 59 -11.51 -20.10 -14.39
CA GLN A 59 -10.44 -20.14 -13.40
C GLN A 59 -9.08 -20.25 -14.08
N ILE A 60 -8.04 -19.67 -13.47
CA ILE A 60 -6.66 -19.88 -13.90
C ILE A 60 -6.32 -21.35 -13.59
N PRO A 61 -6.09 -22.21 -14.61
CA PRO A 61 -5.83 -23.62 -14.37
C PRO A 61 -4.44 -23.82 -13.75
N SER A 62 -4.27 -24.97 -13.10
CA SER A 62 -2.96 -25.45 -12.70
C SER A 62 -2.08 -25.77 -13.91
N GLY A 63 -0.77 -25.67 -13.71
CA GLY A 63 0.27 -25.90 -14.69
C GLY A 63 1.29 -24.76 -14.79
N LEU A 64 0.92 -23.53 -14.41
CA LEU A 64 1.81 -22.37 -14.42
C LEU A 64 3.06 -22.54 -13.54
N GLY A 65 2.94 -23.31 -12.44
CA GLY A 65 4.07 -23.70 -11.59
C GLY A 65 5.13 -24.52 -12.33
N GLY A 66 4.75 -25.22 -13.40
CA GLY A 66 5.66 -25.96 -14.27
C GLY A 66 6.53 -25.06 -15.15
N CYS A 67 6.17 -23.79 -15.35
CA CYS A 67 6.97 -22.85 -16.13
C CYS A 67 8.19 -22.39 -15.31
N SER A 68 9.23 -23.22 -15.24
CA SER A 68 10.45 -22.96 -14.45
C SER A 68 11.21 -21.67 -14.80
N LYS A 69 10.89 -21.03 -15.94
CA LYS A 69 11.50 -19.78 -16.42
C LYS A 69 10.56 -18.58 -16.36
N LEU A 70 9.29 -18.75 -15.98
CA LEU A 70 8.28 -17.69 -15.94
C LEU A 70 8.70 -16.60 -14.96
N LYS A 71 8.72 -15.36 -15.41
CA LYS A 71 9.06 -14.17 -14.63
C LYS A 71 7.90 -13.22 -14.48
N VAL A 72 7.04 -13.13 -15.50
CA VAL A 72 5.94 -12.18 -15.55
C VAL A 72 4.69 -12.91 -16.00
N PHE A 73 3.64 -12.80 -15.19
CA PHE A 73 2.29 -13.22 -15.56
C PHE A 73 1.33 -12.06 -15.35
N ARG A 74 0.65 -11.67 -16.44
CA ARG A 74 -0.33 -10.60 -16.47
C ARG A 74 -1.63 -11.12 -17.05
N ALA A 75 -2.72 -10.84 -16.36
CA ALA A 75 -4.07 -11.13 -16.83
C ALA A 75 -5.08 -10.13 -16.25
N GLY A 76 -4.64 -8.90 -16.00
CA GLY A 76 -5.50 -7.84 -15.46
C GLY A 76 -6.59 -7.41 -16.45
N PHE A 77 -7.65 -6.78 -15.97
CA PHE A 77 -8.81 -6.38 -16.78
C PHE A 77 -9.39 -7.55 -17.59
N ASN A 78 -9.94 -8.54 -16.87
CA ASN A 78 -10.66 -9.68 -17.43
C ASN A 78 -11.84 -10.05 -16.50
N PHE A 79 -12.51 -11.16 -16.78
CA PHE A 79 -13.58 -11.75 -15.94
C PHE A 79 -13.11 -13.04 -15.25
N LEU A 80 -11.82 -13.15 -14.93
CA LEU A 80 -11.24 -14.33 -14.29
C LEU A 80 -11.77 -14.48 -12.87
N SER A 81 -12.02 -15.72 -12.44
CA SER A 81 -12.64 -16.00 -11.15
C SER A 81 -11.95 -17.15 -10.41
N GLY A 82 -12.35 -17.35 -9.15
CA GLY A 82 -11.83 -18.43 -8.32
C GLY A 82 -10.45 -18.13 -7.71
N PRO A 83 -9.86 -19.08 -6.98
CA PRO A 83 -8.58 -18.89 -6.34
C PRO A 83 -7.41 -19.04 -7.31
N LEU A 84 -6.26 -18.49 -6.94
CA LEU A 84 -5.00 -18.81 -7.60
C LEU A 84 -4.67 -20.31 -7.47
N PRO A 85 -4.19 -20.97 -8.56
CA PRO A 85 -3.97 -22.41 -8.54
C PRO A 85 -2.76 -22.78 -7.65
N PRO A 86 -2.79 -23.90 -6.90
CA PRO A 86 -1.78 -24.22 -5.88
C PRO A 86 -0.34 -24.38 -6.39
N ASP A 87 -0.13 -24.65 -7.67
CA ASP A 87 1.19 -24.80 -8.25
C ASP A 87 1.85 -23.44 -8.55
N ILE A 88 1.08 -22.34 -8.63
CA ILE A 88 1.66 -21.00 -8.82
C ILE A 88 2.60 -20.63 -7.67
N TYR A 89 2.34 -21.14 -6.46
CA TYR A 89 3.20 -20.95 -5.28
C TYR A 89 4.57 -21.65 -5.45
N SER A 90 4.70 -22.57 -6.41
CA SER A 90 5.94 -23.27 -6.75
C SER A 90 6.72 -22.57 -7.89
N ALA A 91 6.18 -21.51 -8.50
CA ALA A 91 6.83 -20.75 -9.57
C ALA A 91 7.94 -19.84 -9.01
N THR A 92 9.06 -20.43 -8.60
CA THR A 92 10.17 -19.75 -7.90
C THR A 92 10.83 -18.58 -8.64
N ARG A 93 10.60 -18.44 -9.96
CA ARG A 93 11.14 -17.33 -10.76
C ARG A 93 10.13 -16.23 -11.06
N LEU A 94 8.87 -16.42 -10.68
CA LEU A 94 7.82 -15.45 -10.93
C LEU A 94 8.09 -14.20 -10.09
N ALA A 95 8.40 -13.10 -10.78
CA ALA A 95 8.77 -11.83 -10.16
C ALA A 95 7.62 -10.81 -10.21
N LYS A 96 6.77 -10.88 -11.24
CA LYS A 96 5.66 -9.95 -11.43
C LYS A 96 4.37 -10.71 -11.66
N LEU A 97 3.37 -10.40 -10.85
CA LEU A 97 2.01 -10.92 -10.95
C LEU A 97 1.03 -9.76 -11.01
N GLU A 98 0.34 -9.62 -12.13
CA GLU A 98 -0.63 -8.54 -12.35
C GLU A 98 -1.99 -9.14 -12.74
N LEU A 99 -2.92 -9.18 -11.79
CA LEU A 99 -4.27 -9.76 -11.92
C LEU A 99 -5.37 -8.76 -11.58
N TYR A 100 -5.02 -7.48 -11.52
CA TYR A 100 -5.92 -6.40 -11.13
C TYR A 100 -7.19 -6.35 -11.98
N ARG A 101 -8.31 -5.93 -11.39
CA ARG A 101 -9.63 -5.87 -12.04
C ARG A 101 -10.07 -7.22 -12.62
N ASN A 102 -10.32 -8.16 -11.72
CA ASN A 102 -10.89 -9.49 -11.98
C ASN A 102 -11.81 -9.89 -10.80
N ASN A 103 -12.23 -11.15 -10.74
CA ASN A 103 -12.96 -11.77 -9.62
C ASN A 103 -12.12 -12.83 -8.90
N ILE A 104 -10.80 -12.63 -8.79
CA ILE A 104 -9.87 -13.57 -8.15
C ILE A 104 -10.05 -13.54 -6.62
N GLY A 105 -10.07 -14.72 -6.01
CA GLY A 105 -10.08 -14.90 -4.56
C GLY A 105 -8.91 -15.73 -4.05
N GLY A 106 -9.02 -16.23 -2.81
CA GLY A 106 -7.99 -17.08 -2.21
C GLY A 106 -6.83 -16.30 -1.58
N LYS A 107 -5.68 -16.97 -1.42
CA LYS A 107 -4.51 -16.42 -0.72
C LYS A 107 -3.51 -15.79 -1.69
N LEU A 108 -2.68 -14.88 -1.17
CA LEU A 108 -1.62 -14.23 -1.92
C LEU A 108 -0.43 -15.19 -2.16
N PRO A 109 0.21 -15.14 -3.35
CA PRO A 109 1.41 -15.93 -3.65
C PRO A 109 2.71 -15.37 -3.04
N GLY A 110 3.73 -16.22 -2.91
CA GLY A 110 5.05 -15.87 -2.35
C GLY A 110 6.13 -15.61 -3.41
N ASN A 111 7.26 -15.05 -2.97
CA ASN A 111 8.50 -14.77 -3.74
C ASN A 111 8.34 -13.79 -4.93
N ILE A 112 7.51 -12.76 -4.76
CA ILE A 112 7.16 -11.78 -5.81
C ILE A 112 7.82 -10.42 -5.54
N GLU A 113 8.17 -9.72 -6.62
CA GLU A 113 8.74 -8.36 -6.61
C GLU A 113 7.65 -7.29 -6.77
N VAL A 114 6.72 -7.53 -7.71
CA VAL A 114 5.58 -6.67 -8.03
C VAL A 114 4.29 -7.49 -7.98
N MET A 115 3.38 -7.13 -7.09
CA MET A 115 2.07 -7.76 -6.94
C MET A 115 0.98 -6.72 -7.14
N LEU A 116 0.26 -6.80 -8.27
CA LEU A 116 -0.90 -5.96 -8.58
C LEU A 116 -2.15 -6.84 -8.63
N VAL A 117 -2.89 -6.89 -7.55
CA VAL A 117 -4.12 -7.71 -7.44
C VAL A 117 -5.30 -6.87 -6.94
N ASN A 118 -5.24 -5.55 -7.12
CA ASN A 118 -6.30 -4.63 -6.76
C ASN A 118 -7.58 -4.85 -7.57
N ALA A 119 -8.74 -4.47 -7.04
CA ALA A 119 -10.06 -4.68 -7.64
C ALA A 119 -10.32 -6.17 -7.92
N ASN A 120 -10.33 -6.96 -6.85
CA ASN A 120 -10.59 -8.41 -6.85
C ASN A 120 -11.47 -8.80 -5.65
N CYS A 121 -11.61 -10.10 -5.40
CA CYS A 121 -12.39 -10.67 -4.30
C CYS A 121 -11.49 -11.38 -3.28
N ILE A 122 -10.26 -10.89 -3.05
CA ILE A 122 -9.31 -11.50 -2.10
C ILE A 122 -9.81 -11.28 -0.68
N THR A 123 -9.85 -12.35 0.11
CA THR A 123 -10.37 -12.36 1.49
C THR A 123 -9.30 -12.78 2.49
N GLY A 124 -9.61 -12.62 3.79
CA GLY A 124 -8.70 -12.98 4.89
C GLY A 124 -7.76 -11.83 5.28
N SER A 125 -6.81 -12.13 6.18
CA SER A 125 -5.84 -11.14 6.64
C SER A 125 -4.63 -11.04 5.73
N ILE A 126 -4.01 -9.86 5.72
CA ILE A 126 -2.70 -9.65 5.08
C ILE A 126 -1.70 -10.52 5.84
N PRO A 127 -1.07 -11.51 5.18
CA PRO A 127 -0.21 -12.44 5.89
C PRO A 127 1.14 -11.80 6.25
N GLY A 128 1.56 -11.97 7.51
CA GLY A 128 2.81 -11.43 8.01
C GLY A 128 4.06 -11.93 7.25
N TRP A 129 4.01 -13.12 6.64
CA TRP A 129 5.13 -13.63 5.84
C TRP A 129 5.44 -12.80 4.60
N LEU A 130 4.57 -11.88 4.17
CA LEU A 130 4.88 -10.93 3.09
C LEU A 130 6.12 -10.09 3.40
N SER A 131 6.43 -9.86 4.68
CA SER A 131 7.65 -9.17 5.09
C SER A 131 8.91 -9.93 4.78
N THR A 132 8.82 -11.27 4.70
CA THR A 132 9.99 -12.12 4.41
C THR A 132 10.37 -12.13 2.93
N LEU A 133 9.57 -11.51 2.04
CA LEU A 133 9.83 -11.50 0.61
C LEU A 133 11.00 -10.57 0.28
N PRO A 134 12.18 -11.11 -0.11
CA PRO A 134 13.42 -10.34 -0.15
C PRO A 134 13.47 -9.34 -1.31
N ARG A 135 12.49 -9.36 -2.22
CA ARG A 135 12.45 -8.52 -3.42
C ARG A 135 11.14 -7.73 -3.60
N LEU A 136 10.18 -7.89 -2.68
CA LEU A 136 8.91 -7.19 -2.79
C LEU A 136 9.14 -5.69 -2.62
N PHE A 137 8.87 -4.92 -3.67
CA PHE A 137 8.99 -3.46 -3.65
C PHE A 137 7.69 -2.74 -4.06
N PHE A 138 6.73 -3.46 -4.64
CA PHE A 138 5.47 -2.89 -5.09
C PHE A 138 4.29 -3.84 -4.77
N LEU A 139 3.40 -3.40 -3.89
CA LEU A 139 2.23 -4.18 -3.45
C LEU A 139 0.95 -3.34 -3.58
N GLN A 140 0.04 -3.78 -4.45
CA GLN A 140 -1.28 -3.15 -4.65
C GLN A 140 -2.40 -4.17 -4.38
N LEU A 141 -3.14 -3.91 -3.32
CA LEU A 141 -4.23 -4.77 -2.80
C LEU A 141 -5.54 -3.98 -2.63
N ASP A 142 -5.62 -2.75 -3.12
CA ASP A 142 -6.82 -1.92 -2.99
C ASP A 142 -8.05 -2.59 -3.61
N ASP A 143 -9.24 -2.20 -3.16
CA ASP A 143 -10.52 -2.70 -3.70
C ASP A 143 -10.59 -4.24 -3.60
N ASN A 144 -10.43 -4.77 -2.38
CA ASN A 144 -10.56 -6.20 -2.07
C ASN A 144 -11.45 -6.38 -0.82
N LEU A 145 -11.53 -7.61 -0.31
CA LEU A 145 -12.30 -7.97 0.88
C LEU A 145 -11.38 -8.37 2.04
N LEU A 146 -10.16 -7.83 2.09
CA LEU A 146 -9.19 -8.13 3.14
C LEU A 146 -9.72 -7.62 4.49
N SER A 147 -9.43 -8.36 5.55
CA SER A 147 -9.92 -8.08 6.91
C SER A 147 -8.86 -8.40 7.96
N GLY A 148 -9.16 -8.14 9.23
CA GLY A 148 -8.20 -8.32 10.32
C GLY A 148 -7.26 -7.13 10.48
N GLU A 149 -6.27 -7.27 11.36
CA GLU A 149 -5.34 -6.19 11.69
C GLU A 149 -4.23 -6.03 10.64
N PHE A 150 -3.66 -4.83 10.57
CA PHE A 150 -2.42 -4.59 9.84
C PHE A 150 -1.30 -5.46 10.46
N PRO A 151 -0.63 -6.34 9.67
CA PRO A 151 0.33 -7.30 10.21
C PRO A 151 1.58 -6.59 10.71
N LYS A 152 1.87 -6.76 12.00
CA LYS A 152 3.03 -6.14 12.65
C LYS A 152 4.33 -6.57 11.98
N GLU A 153 4.37 -7.78 11.45
CA GLU A 153 5.52 -8.36 10.76
C GLU A 153 5.95 -7.58 9.53
N LEU A 154 5.05 -6.82 8.86
CA LEU A 154 5.41 -5.95 7.73
C LEU A 154 6.28 -4.77 8.14
N CYS A 155 6.18 -4.35 9.40
CA CYS A 155 6.87 -3.19 9.93
C CYS A 155 7.87 -3.56 11.04
N ALA A 156 7.77 -4.74 11.65
CA ALA A 156 8.50 -5.09 12.85
C ALA A 156 10.01 -5.26 12.60
N LEU A 157 10.80 -4.62 13.48
CA LEU A 157 12.19 -4.95 13.74
C LEU A 157 12.31 -6.29 14.50
N PRO A 158 13.44 -7.02 14.40
CA PRO A 158 13.67 -8.29 15.12
C PRO A 158 13.80 -8.15 16.65
N ALA A 159 13.33 -7.07 17.27
CA ALA A 159 13.78 -6.64 18.59
C ALA A 159 13.27 -7.46 19.80
N LEU A 160 12.48 -8.52 19.64
CA LEU A 160 11.96 -9.30 20.80
C LEU A 160 11.88 -10.83 20.62
N TRP A 161 12.59 -11.42 19.67
CA TRP A 161 12.67 -12.89 19.60
C TRP A 161 14.11 -13.35 19.79
N GLN A 162 14.31 -14.24 20.76
CA GLN A 162 15.61 -14.78 21.18
C GLN A 162 16.35 -15.60 20.11
N HIS A 163 15.84 -15.64 18.87
CA HIS A 163 16.50 -16.22 17.71
C HIS A 163 16.40 -15.20 16.56
N PRO A 164 17.52 -14.67 16.05
CA PRO A 164 17.51 -13.71 14.95
C PRO A 164 17.21 -14.48 13.66
N ILE A 165 15.93 -14.67 13.37
CA ILE A 165 15.52 -14.84 11.98
C ILE A 165 15.54 -13.42 11.42
N GLU A 166 16.39 -13.19 10.42
CA GLU A 166 16.34 -11.98 9.58
C GLU A 166 14.99 -11.98 8.82
N ILE A 167 13.91 -11.61 9.51
CA ILE A 167 12.62 -11.35 8.89
C ILE A 167 12.81 -10.07 8.07
N GLY A 168 12.62 -10.23 6.76
CA GLY A 168 12.97 -9.26 5.73
C GLY A 168 12.51 -7.85 6.08
N HIS A 169 13.46 -6.94 6.09
CA HIS A 169 13.19 -5.53 6.04
C HIS A 169 12.54 -5.24 4.68
N LEU A 170 11.24 -4.96 4.62
CA LEU A 170 10.61 -4.33 3.45
C LEU A 170 11.08 -2.88 3.26
N LYS A 171 12.35 -2.59 3.59
CA LYS A 171 13.02 -1.30 3.37
C LYS A 171 13.01 -0.93 1.89
N GLN A 172 12.88 -1.88 0.98
CA GLN A 172 12.77 -1.60 -0.46
C GLN A 172 11.34 -1.30 -0.92
N LEU A 173 10.33 -1.44 -0.06
CA LEU A 173 8.93 -1.21 -0.42
C LEU A 173 8.74 0.26 -0.77
N GLN A 174 8.31 0.50 -2.00
CA GLN A 174 8.05 1.83 -2.56
C GLN A 174 6.55 2.13 -2.60
N ARG A 175 5.72 1.11 -2.80
CA ARG A 175 4.25 1.27 -2.81
C ARG A 175 3.56 0.22 -1.98
N LEU A 176 2.67 0.69 -1.11
CA LEU A 176 1.73 -0.12 -0.35
C LEU A 176 0.32 0.44 -0.54
N GLY A 177 -0.46 -0.24 -1.38
CA GLY A 177 -1.87 0.06 -1.61
C GLY A 177 -2.79 -0.94 -0.92
N LEU A 178 -3.64 -0.45 -0.02
CA LEU A 178 -4.56 -1.22 0.82
C LEU A 178 -5.94 -0.55 0.96
N SER A 179 -6.23 0.49 0.18
CA SER A 179 -7.48 1.24 0.28
C SER A 179 -8.69 0.38 -0.07
N HIS A 180 -9.87 0.77 0.38
CA HIS A 180 -11.13 0.07 0.08
C HIS A 180 -11.08 -1.42 0.46
N ASN A 181 -10.76 -1.68 1.73
CA ASN A 181 -10.77 -3.01 2.35
C ASN A 181 -11.52 -2.94 3.71
N ASN A 182 -11.50 -4.03 4.47
CA ASN A 182 -12.11 -4.13 5.80
C ASN A 182 -11.06 -4.21 6.93
N LEU A 183 -9.93 -3.53 6.78
CA LEU A 183 -8.82 -3.61 7.74
C LEU A 183 -9.18 -2.93 9.06
N LEU A 184 -8.78 -3.56 10.17
CA LEU A 184 -8.97 -3.12 11.55
C LEU A 184 -7.62 -2.78 12.20
N GLY A 185 -7.66 -2.29 13.44
CA GLY A 185 -6.46 -2.02 14.24
C GLY A 185 -5.96 -0.59 14.08
N LYS A 186 -4.66 -0.38 14.29
CA LYS A 186 -4.01 0.94 14.25
C LYS A 186 -2.93 0.98 13.17
N ILE A 187 -2.60 2.17 12.69
CA ILE A 187 -1.34 2.40 11.97
C ILE A 187 -0.20 2.27 12.98
N LEU A 188 0.75 1.39 12.70
CA LEU A 188 1.86 1.08 13.62
C LEU A 188 2.97 2.11 13.50
N GLU A 189 3.60 2.50 14.62
CA GLU A 189 4.74 3.42 14.61
C GLU A 189 5.87 2.93 13.71
N GLN A 190 6.08 1.61 13.67
CA GLN A 190 7.11 0.95 12.88
C GLN A 190 6.88 1.09 11.36
N MET A 191 5.73 1.58 10.90
CA MET A 191 5.52 1.90 9.49
C MET A 191 6.52 2.96 9.00
N SER A 192 7.07 3.78 9.91
CA SER A 192 8.16 4.71 9.61
C SER A 192 9.48 4.03 9.19
N ASP A 193 9.63 2.72 9.42
CA ASP A 193 10.86 1.97 9.07
C ASP A 193 10.90 1.58 7.58
N LEU A 194 9.79 1.77 6.86
CA LEU A 194 9.69 1.62 5.41
C LEU A 194 10.29 2.85 4.71
N ILE A 195 11.59 3.08 4.95
CA ILE A 195 12.25 4.34 4.61
C ILE A 195 12.22 4.71 3.12
N ASN A 196 12.04 3.76 2.20
CA ASN A 196 11.92 4.01 0.75
C ASN A 196 10.46 4.10 0.26
N LEU A 197 9.48 4.14 1.17
CA LEU A 197 8.07 4.20 0.80
C LEU A 197 7.75 5.53 0.13
N GLU A 198 7.22 5.46 -1.08
CA GLU A 198 6.78 6.60 -1.89
C GLU A 198 5.27 6.78 -1.86
N VAL A 199 4.52 5.68 -1.82
CA VAL A 199 3.06 5.69 -1.91
C VAL A 199 2.47 4.81 -0.82
N LEU A 200 1.64 5.39 0.03
CA LEU A 200 0.90 4.70 1.09
C LEU A 200 -0.59 5.01 0.96
N GLU A 201 -1.39 4.01 0.59
CA GLU A 201 -2.84 4.16 0.39
C GLU A 201 -3.56 3.23 1.37
N LEU A 202 -4.14 3.80 2.43
CA LEU A 202 -4.85 3.11 3.50
C LEU A 202 -6.33 3.48 3.59
N SER A 203 -6.78 4.45 2.79
CA SER A 203 -8.12 5.04 2.90
C SER A 203 -9.28 4.06 2.74
N THR A 204 -10.43 4.41 3.30
CA THR A 204 -11.66 3.61 3.22
C THR A 204 -11.45 2.21 3.80
N ASN A 205 -11.00 2.17 5.06
CA ASN A 205 -10.89 0.97 5.89
C ASN A 205 -11.63 1.20 7.22
N GLN A 206 -11.29 0.42 8.25
CA GLN A 206 -11.80 0.60 9.60
C GLN A 206 -10.66 0.82 10.61
N LEU A 207 -9.57 1.47 10.16
CA LEU A 207 -8.41 1.76 10.99
C LEU A 207 -8.77 2.76 12.10
N THR A 208 -8.18 2.59 13.27
CA THR A 208 -8.43 3.37 14.49
C THR A 208 -7.12 3.93 15.06
N GLY A 209 -7.21 4.79 16.08
CA GLY A 209 -6.03 5.36 16.71
C GLY A 209 -5.53 6.63 16.00
N GLU A 210 -4.31 7.02 16.31
CA GLU A 210 -3.66 8.21 15.76
C GLU A 210 -2.78 7.85 14.56
N ILE A 211 -2.47 8.84 13.72
CA ILE A 211 -1.39 8.75 12.75
C ILE A 211 -0.06 8.85 13.52
N PRO A 212 0.81 7.84 13.50
CA PRO A 212 2.05 7.87 14.28
C PRO A 212 2.93 9.07 13.95
N ALA A 213 3.42 9.75 14.99
CA ALA A 213 4.34 10.88 14.83
C ALA A 213 5.62 10.49 14.07
N SER A 214 6.05 9.23 14.16
CA SER A 214 7.21 8.68 13.46
C SER A 214 7.08 8.69 11.93
N MET A 215 5.85 8.80 11.37
CA MET A 215 5.64 8.84 9.92
C MET A 215 6.28 10.05 9.23
N VAL A 216 6.65 11.09 9.99
CA VAL A 216 7.46 12.21 9.47
C VAL A 216 8.83 11.79 8.93
N ASN A 217 9.30 10.59 9.30
CA ASN A 217 10.57 10.01 8.82
C ASN A 217 10.46 9.34 7.44
N LEU A 218 9.26 9.25 6.85
CA LEU A 218 9.06 8.71 5.50
C LEU A 218 9.43 9.77 4.45
N HIS A 219 10.73 10.03 4.29
CA HIS A 219 11.26 11.15 3.51
C HIS A 219 10.98 11.09 2.00
N PHE A 220 10.70 9.91 1.44
CA PHE A 220 10.37 9.73 0.03
C PHE A 220 8.87 9.66 -0.25
N LEU A 221 8.04 9.74 0.80
CA LEU A 221 6.60 9.64 0.65
C LEU A 221 6.12 10.83 -0.21
N ARG A 222 5.45 10.52 -1.31
CA ARG A 222 4.90 11.50 -2.27
C ARG A 222 3.41 11.35 -2.47
N TRP A 223 2.80 10.31 -1.89
CA TRP A 223 1.37 10.10 -1.84
C TRP A 223 0.99 9.39 -0.54
N LEU A 224 0.03 9.95 0.19
CA LEU A 224 -0.56 9.37 1.38
C LEU A 224 -2.07 9.46 1.27
N SER A 225 -2.80 8.38 1.53
CA SER A 225 -4.25 8.43 1.67
C SER A 225 -4.67 7.68 2.93
N VAL A 226 -5.25 8.38 3.89
CA VAL A 226 -5.77 7.82 5.16
C VAL A 226 -7.22 8.26 5.43
N ALA A 227 -7.87 8.77 4.39
CA ALA A 227 -9.24 9.25 4.41
C ALA A 227 -10.25 8.12 4.70
N ASN A 228 -11.41 8.45 5.23
CA ASN A 228 -12.51 7.53 5.48
C ASN A 228 -12.15 6.32 6.38
N ASP A 229 -11.27 6.54 7.35
CA ASP A 229 -11.00 5.65 8.48
C ASP A 229 -11.59 6.20 9.79
N LYS A 230 -11.46 5.46 10.89
CA LYS A 230 -11.82 5.87 12.26
C LYS A 230 -10.61 6.44 13.02
N LEU A 231 -9.71 7.10 12.29
CA LEU A 231 -8.52 7.75 12.85
C LEU A 231 -8.90 9.01 13.64
N HIS A 232 -8.10 9.34 14.65
CA HIS A 232 -8.29 10.54 15.47
C HIS A 232 -6.97 11.17 15.91
N GLY A 233 -7.05 12.36 16.49
CA GLY A 233 -5.90 13.06 17.02
C GLY A 233 -5.24 14.00 16.01
N LEU A 234 -4.12 14.57 16.44
CA LEU A 234 -3.40 15.58 15.66
C LEU A 234 -2.67 14.91 14.49
N ILE A 235 -2.80 15.47 13.28
CA ILE A 235 -1.96 15.09 12.14
C ILE A 235 -0.50 15.48 12.47
N PRO A 236 0.45 14.52 12.46
CA PRO A 236 1.84 14.80 12.78
C PRO A 236 2.41 15.93 11.92
N SER A 237 3.03 16.90 12.58
CA SER A 237 3.64 18.04 11.91
C SER A 237 4.98 17.63 11.30
N GLY A 238 5.05 17.65 9.98
CA GLY A 238 6.25 17.44 9.18
C GLY A 238 5.99 18.02 7.78
N THR A 239 7.04 18.50 7.11
CA THR A 239 6.91 19.20 5.82
C THR A 239 6.16 18.37 4.78
N GLN A 240 6.36 17.06 4.80
CA GLN A 240 5.75 16.14 3.87
C GLN A 240 4.25 15.93 4.17
N LEU A 241 3.88 15.59 5.41
CA LEU A 241 2.48 15.21 5.72
C LEU A 241 1.55 16.43 5.59
N GLN A 242 2.05 17.60 5.96
CA GLN A 242 1.30 18.85 5.81
C GLN A 242 1.25 19.37 4.37
N SER A 243 2.01 18.78 3.45
CA SER A 243 1.99 19.19 2.02
C SER A 243 0.83 18.58 1.23
N PHE A 244 0.19 17.53 1.76
CA PHE A 244 -0.94 16.90 1.11
C PHE A 244 -2.24 17.70 1.28
N ASP A 245 -3.12 17.59 0.30
CA ASP A 245 -4.45 18.19 0.37
C ASP A 245 -5.28 17.56 1.49
N ALA A 246 -6.20 18.36 2.06
CA ALA A 246 -7.12 17.94 3.12
C ALA A 246 -7.87 16.64 2.79
N SER A 247 -8.20 16.41 1.51
CA SER A 247 -8.90 15.21 1.03
C SER A 247 -8.21 13.89 1.38
N HIS A 248 -6.88 13.89 1.59
CA HIS A 248 -6.12 12.70 1.96
C HIS A 248 -6.35 12.29 3.43
N TYR A 249 -6.93 13.18 4.23
CA TYR A 249 -7.22 13.02 5.66
C TYR A 249 -8.71 13.12 6.00
N GLU A 250 -9.56 13.45 5.01
CA GLU A 250 -11.01 13.64 5.21
C GLU A 250 -11.69 12.33 5.66
N GLY A 251 -12.63 12.43 6.59
CA GLY A 251 -13.30 11.25 7.15
C GLY A 251 -14.11 11.58 8.40
N TYR A 252 -14.29 10.58 9.26
CA TYR A 252 -14.93 10.79 10.57
C TYR A 252 -14.14 11.88 11.33
N LEU A 253 -14.87 12.82 11.97
CA LEU A 253 -14.43 14.07 12.62
C LEU A 253 -13.28 13.98 13.68
N GLY A 254 -12.54 12.87 13.75
CA GLY A 254 -11.50 12.60 14.73
C GLY A 254 -10.14 13.24 14.43
N LEU A 255 -9.70 13.29 13.17
CA LEU A 255 -8.41 13.90 12.80
C LEU A 255 -8.50 15.42 12.81
N CYS A 256 -7.43 16.09 13.25
CA CYS A 256 -7.38 17.54 13.39
C CYS A 256 -5.97 18.11 13.19
N GLY A 257 -5.88 19.42 12.97
CA GLY A 257 -4.63 20.12 12.64
C GLY A 257 -4.34 20.17 11.14
N PRO A 258 -3.37 21.00 10.69
CA PRO A 258 -3.05 21.14 9.27
C PRO A 258 -2.71 19.78 8.62
N PRO A 259 -3.19 19.49 7.40
CA PRO A 259 -3.87 20.40 6.46
C PRO A 259 -5.38 20.55 6.67
N LEU A 260 -5.97 19.88 7.67
CA LEU A 260 -7.40 20.01 7.95
C LEU A 260 -7.72 21.37 8.62
N PRO A 261 -8.91 21.95 8.36
CA PRO A 261 -9.29 23.25 8.91
C PRO A 261 -9.65 23.20 10.40
N ASN A 262 -9.98 22.01 10.95
CA ASN A 262 -10.42 21.85 12.34
C ASN A 262 -9.22 21.74 13.30
N GLN A 263 -9.33 22.41 14.45
CA GLN A 263 -8.35 22.31 15.52
C GLN A 263 -8.71 21.18 16.49
N CYS A 264 -7.70 20.57 17.09
CA CYS A 264 -7.91 19.55 18.12
C CYS A 264 -8.49 20.17 19.38
N LEU A 265 -9.58 19.60 19.91
CA LEU A 265 -10.13 20.03 21.19
C LEU A 265 -9.12 19.71 22.29
N ASN A 266 -8.64 20.74 22.98
CA ASN A 266 -7.83 20.59 24.19
C ASN A 266 -8.72 20.01 25.31
N THR A 267 -8.86 18.70 25.38
CA THR A 267 -9.36 18.04 26.59
C THR A 267 -8.28 18.02 27.66
N ARG A 268 -7.85 19.20 28.12
CA ARG A 268 -7.44 19.34 29.52
C ARG A 268 -8.76 19.30 30.30
N GLY A 269 -8.96 18.23 31.06
CA GLY A 269 -10.17 18.02 31.83
C GLY A 269 -10.53 19.25 32.65
N ASN A 270 -11.65 19.88 32.30
CA ASN A 270 -12.47 20.60 33.26
C ASN A 270 -12.96 19.58 34.29
N LYS A 271 -12.10 19.24 35.26
CA LYS A 271 -12.60 18.94 36.60
C LYS A 271 -13.14 20.26 37.11
N GLY A 272 -14.45 20.36 37.17
CA GLY A 272 -15.14 21.52 37.70
C GLY A 272 -14.61 21.81 39.09
N ASP A 273 -14.08 23.02 39.25
CA ASP A 273 -14.05 23.68 40.52
C ASP A 273 -14.99 24.87 40.38
N LYS A 274 -16.14 24.75 41.05
CA LYS A 274 -16.99 25.89 41.32
C LYS A 274 -16.34 26.57 42.51
N ASP A 275 -15.90 27.80 42.35
CA ASP A 275 -16.10 28.80 43.39
C ASP A 275 -16.09 30.22 42.84
N ILE A 276 -16.85 31.04 43.55
CA ILE A 276 -17.47 32.30 43.17
C ILE A 276 -16.63 33.48 43.67
N HIS A 277 -16.65 34.56 42.88
CA HIS A 277 -16.28 35.96 43.16
C HIS A 277 -14.86 36.29 43.63
N ASP A 278 -14.15 37.12 42.86
CA ASP A 278 -14.01 38.55 43.19
C ASP A 278 -13.47 39.37 42.01
N GLU A 279 -14.04 40.56 41.83
CA GLU A 279 -13.54 41.63 40.97
C GLU A 279 -12.21 42.16 41.52
N GLU A 280 -11.15 42.20 40.70
CA GLU A 280 -10.15 43.26 40.84
C GLU A 280 -9.50 43.60 39.50
N ASN A 281 -9.67 44.86 39.11
CA ASN A 281 -8.98 45.54 38.01
C ASN A 281 -7.45 45.35 38.09
N ARG A 282 -6.82 44.97 36.98
CA ARG A 282 -5.45 45.43 36.66
C ARG A 282 -5.13 45.27 35.17
N HIS A 283 -5.01 46.40 34.49
CA HIS A 283 -4.48 46.52 33.14
C HIS A 283 -3.03 46.02 33.09
N ALA A 284 -2.81 44.82 32.54
CA ALA A 284 -1.50 44.36 32.13
C ALA A 284 -1.16 44.99 30.77
N VAL A 285 -0.33 46.04 30.79
CA VAL A 285 0.27 46.62 29.59
C VAL A 285 1.23 45.60 28.98
N PRO A 286 1.06 45.16 27.72
CA PRO A 286 1.99 44.23 27.10
C PRO A 286 3.32 44.94 26.83
N TRP A 287 4.35 44.61 27.61
CA TRP A 287 5.72 45.15 27.50
C TRP A 287 6.33 44.99 26.10
N LEU A 288 5.79 44.09 25.28
CA LEU A 288 6.25 43.80 23.93
C LEU A 288 5.95 44.93 22.93
N HIS A 289 4.96 45.79 23.19
CA HIS A 289 4.72 46.96 22.34
C HIS A 289 5.67 48.13 22.63
N ILE A 290 6.09 48.30 23.89
CA ILE A 290 7.03 49.35 24.29
C ILE A 290 8.43 49.08 23.70
N SER A 291 8.86 47.82 23.64
CA SER A 291 10.16 47.45 23.04
C SER A 291 10.20 47.68 21.52
N VAL A 292 9.09 47.44 20.81
CA VAL A 292 8.99 47.67 19.36
C VAL A 292 9.00 49.17 19.03
N VAL A 293 8.32 50.00 19.82
CA VAL A 293 8.30 51.46 19.61
C VAL A 293 9.67 52.08 19.92
N LEU A 294 10.35 51.68 20.99
CA LEU A 294 11.70 52.15 21.30
C LEU A 294 12.74 51.72 20.26
N GLY A 295 12.61 50.51 19.70
CA GLY A 295 13.49 50.01 18.64
C GLY A 295 13.34 50.77 17.31
N PHE A 296 12.13 51.26 16.99
CA PHE A 296 11.89 52.05 15.78
C PHE A 296 12.49 53.47 15.88
N ILE A 297 12.46 54.08 17.06
CA ILE A 297 12.99 55.44 17.27
C ILE A 297 14.53 55.45 17.19
N THR A 298 15.21 54.45 17.75
CA THR A 298 16.68 54.36 17.70
C THR A 298 17.19 53.97 16.31
N GLY A 299 16.47 53.10 15.58
CA GLY A 299 16.81 52.74 14.20
C GLY A 299 16.65 53.88 13.18
N PHE A 300 15.66 54.75 13.38
CA PHE A 300 15.40 55.87 12.48
C PHE A 300 16.34 57.07 12.70
N TRP A 301 16.84 57.29 13.93
CA TRP A 301 17.84 58.34 14.19
C TRP A 301 19.29 57.91 13.87
N GLY A 302 19.60 56.62 13.92
CA GLY A 302 20.92 56.10 13.54
C GLY A 302 21.22 56.12 12.03
N SER A 303 20.19 56.30 11.19
CA SER A 303 20.30 56.30 9.72
C SER A 303 20.31 57.70 9.09
N VAL A 304 20.18 58.77 9.91
CA VAL A 304 20.16 60.18 9.44
C VAL A 304 21.44 60.94 9.83
N VAL A 305 22.41 60.32 10.51
CA VAL A 305 23.69 60.95 10.90
C VAL A 305 24.92 60.11 10.50
N LEU A 306 24.87 59.46 9.35
CA LEU A 306 26.07 58.92 8.67
C LEU A 306 26.19 59.54 7.28
#